data_AF-A0A952WQA2-F1
#
_entry.id   AF-A0A952WQA2-F1
#
_cell.length_a   1.000
_cell.length_b   1.000
_cell.length_c   1.000
_cell.angle_alpha   90.00
_cell.angle_beta   90.00
_cell.angle_gamma   90.00
#
_symmetry.space_group_name_H-M   'P 1'
#
loop_
_entity.id
_entity.type
_entity.pdbx_description
1 polymer ?
#
loop_
_entity_poly.entity_id
_entity_poly.type
_entity_poly.pdbx_seq_one_letter_code
_entity_poly.pdbx_strand_id
1 'polypeptide(L)'
;MRLPLSKIYRAFPELDSFTDDQCVRYVAAARKGWPSRLLAALACLGTLLLTIITLGIVVGLAMEMDSHPLLMAAVLFAIFPSGVLAAMIVRDAFLRAWLRRRILNATCGGCGYSLLGLSASMSQAGLILRCPECGGENELAQRGLTVAEVGALAMRRSAHEQPPS
;
A
#
# COMPACT_ATOMS: atom_id res chain seq x y z
N MET A 1 16.16 1.59 -9.08
CA MET A 1 14.94 1.65 -8.25
C MET A 1 14.50 3.10 -8.14
N ARG A 2 13.30 3.45 -8.63
CA ARG A 2 12.74 4.80 -8.41
C ARG A 2 12.22 4.83 -6.97
N LEU A 3 12.78 5.68 -6.11
CA LEU A 3 12.25 5.93 -4.76
C LEU A 3 10.92 6.68 -4.94
N PRO A 4 9.76 6.05 -4.69
CA PRO A 4 8.46 6.64 -4.99
C PRO A 4 8.03 7.48 -3.80
N LEU A 5 8.79 8.53 -3.48
CA LEU A 5 8.43 9.43 -2.38
C LEU A 5 7.25 10.34 -2.74
N SER A 6 6.93 10.52 -4.03
CA SER A 6 5.83 11.41 -4.46
C SER A 6 4.64 10.73 -5.14
N LYS A 7 4.77 9.49 -5.66
CA LYS A 7 3.69 8.82 -6.44
C LYS A 7 3.70 7.29 -6.28
N ILE A 8 3.25 6.81 -5.12
CA ILE A 8 3.23 5.37 -4.76
C ILE A 8 2.46 4.52 -5.78
N TYR A 9 1.40 5.07 -6.39
CA TYR A 9 0.59 4.38 -7.40
C TYR A 9 1.36 4.00 -8.68
N ARG A 10 2.45 4.69 -9.02
CA ARG A 10 3.31 4.33 -10.16
C ARG A 10 4.12 3.04 -9.97
N ALA A 11 4.06 2.44 -8.79
CA ALA A 11 4.65 1.13 -8.55
C ALA A 11 3.77 -0.02 -9.08
N PHE A 12 2.57 0.27 -9.57
CA PHE A 12 1.56 -0.71 -10.00
C PHE A 12 1.22 -0.47 -11.47
N PRO A 13 1.69 -1.33 -12.40
CA PRO A 13 1.36 -1.18 -13.82
C PRO A 13 -0.14 -1.28 -14.10
N GLU A 14 -0.91 -1.94 -13.23
CA GLU A 14 -2.37 -2.05 -13.33
C GLU A 14 -3.07 -0.69 -13.16
N LEU A 15 -2.42 0.26 -12.52
CA LEU A 15 -2.93 1.62 -12.31
C LEU A 15 -2.48 2.60 -13.40
N ASP A 16 -1.56 2.21 -14.29
CA ASP A 16 -0.99 3.12 -15.30
C ASP A 16 -2.01 3.54 -16.38
N SER A 17 -3.12 2.80 -16.53
CA SER A 17 -4.22 3.16 -17.44
C SER A 17 -5.15 4.25 -16.88
N PHE A 18 -5.03 4.58 -15.59
CA PHE A 18 -5.87 5.57 -14.92
C PHE A 18 -5.18 6.93 -14.80
N THR A 19 -5.98 7.99 -14.71
CA THR A 19 -5.46 9.34 -14.46
C THR A 19 -4.88 9.47 -13.05
N ASP A 20 -3.88 10.35 -12.87
CA ASP A 20 -3.25 10.60 -11.57
C ASP A 20 -4.30 10.92 -10.47
N ASP A 21 -5.36 11.66 -10.79
CA ASP A 21 -6.45 11.99 -9.86
C ASP A 21 -7.25 10.76 -9.40
N GLN A 22 -7.49 9.81 -10.30
CA GLN A 22 -8.18 8.55 -9.99
C GLN A 22 -7.30 7.69 -9.09
N CYS A 23 -6.01 7.59 -9.40
CA CYS A 23 -5.02 6.89 -8.59
C CYS A 23 -4.93 7.48 -7.18
N VAL A 24 -4.91 8.81 -7.04
CA VAL A 24 -4.88 9.48 -5.74
C VAL A 24 -6.16 9.19 -4.94
N ARG A 25 -7.34 9.28 -5.57
CA ARG A 25 -8.62 8.95 -4.91
C ARG A 25 -8.70 7.48 -4.50
N TYR A 26 -8.24 6.57 -5.35
CA TYR A 26 -8.20 5.14 -5.05
C TYR A 26 -7.28 4.86 -3.86
N VAL A 27 -6.05 5.38 -3.86
CA VAL A 27 -5.11 5.23 -2.74
C VAL A 27 -5.67 5.86 -1.46
N ALA A 28 -6.34 7.01 -1.54
CA ALA A 28 -6.96 7.66 -0.40
C ALA A 28 -8.13 6.85 0.18
N ALA A 29 -9.00 6.31 -0.66
CA ALA A 29 -10.09 5.42 -0.26
C ALA A 29 -9.53 4.15 0.39
N ALA A 30 -8.50 3.57 -0.21
CA ALA A 30 -7.87 2.37 0.30
C ALA A 30 -7.20 2.64 1.68
N ARG A 31 -6.60 3.81 1.88
CA ARG A 31 -6.04 4.17 3.20
C ARG A 31 -7.08 4.24 4.34
N LYS A 32 -8.37 4.49 4.07
CA LYS A 32 -9.39 4.57 5.14
C LYS A 32 -9.60 3.26 5.89
N GLY A 33 -9.46 2.11 5.24
CA GLY A 33 -9.59 0.78 5.86
C GLY A 33 -8.27 0.20 6.36
N TRP A 34 -7.17 0.91 6.18
CA TRP A 34 -5.85 0.43 6.56
C TRP A 34 -5.66 0.55 8.09
N PRO A 35 -5.20 -0.50 8.80
CA PRO A 35 -4.87 -0.44 10.22
C PRO A 35 -3.58 0.36 10.47
N SER A 36 -3.57 1.62 10.02
CA SER A 36 -2.35 2.42 9.83
C SER A 36 -1.75 2.78 11.18
N ARG A 37 -2.60 2.99 12.17
CA ARG A 37 -2.21 3.22 13.56
C ARG A 37 -1.56 1.99 14.17
N LEU A 38 -2.13 0.80 13.98
CA LEU A 38 -1.56 -0.44 14.53
C LEU A 38 -0.21 -0.76 13.87
N LEU A 39 -0.14 -0.70 12.54
CA LEU A 39 1.12 -0.95 11.83
C LEU A 39 2.17 0.13 12.10
N ALA A 40 1.78 1.39 12.23
CA ALA A 40 2.69 2.46 12.65
C ALA A 40 3.16 2.24 14.10
N ALA A 41 2.27 1.84 15.01
CA ALA A 41 2.63 1.52 16.38
C ALA A 41 3.59 0.33 16.46
N LEU A 42 3.33 -0.75 15.72
CA LEU A 42 4.23 -1.90 15.60
C LEU A 42 5.57 -1.54 14.98
N ALA A 43 5.58 -0.69 13.95
CA ALA A 43 6.81 -0.19 13.35
C ALA A 43 7.62 0.66 14.34
N CYS A 44 6.97 1.60 15.04
CA CYS A 44 7.59 2.42 16.08
C CYS A 44 8.14 1.57 17.24
N LEU A 45 7.36 0.58 17.70
CA LEU A 45 7.77 -0.34 18.75
C LEU A 45 8.97 -1.19 18.31
N GLY A 46 8.93 -1.72 17.09
CA GLY A 46 10.04 -2.48 16.50
C GLY A 46 11.30 -1.65 16.38
N THR A 47 11.21 -0.39 15.92
CA THR A 47 12.37 0.52 15.87
C THR A 47 12.90 0.85 17.25
N LEU A 48 12.03 1.06 18.24
CA LEU A 48 12.42 1.36 19.61
C LEU A 48 13.18 0.17 20.22
N LEU A 49 12.64 -1.04 20.10
CA LEU A 49 13.29 -2.27 20.56
C LEU A 49 14.65 -2.48 19.89
N LEU A 50 14.72 -2.30 18.56
CA LEU A 50 15.98 -2.42 17.83
C LEU A 50 17.02 -1.39 18.31
N THR A 51 16.59 -0.16 18.60
CA THR A 51 17.45 0.91 19.12
C THR A 51 17.96 0.57 20.52
N ILE A 52 17.11 0.03 21.40
CA ILE A 52 17.51 -0.40 22.75
C ILE A 52 18.52 -1.55 22.67
N ILE A 53 18.27 -2.56 21.83
CA ILE A 53 19.17 -3.70 21.66
C ILE A 53 20.53 -3.25 21.13
N THR A 54 20.54 -2.42 20.09
CA THR A 54 21.79 -1.90 19.51
C THR A 54 22.55 -1.02 20.50
N LEU A 55 21.86 -0.17 21.27
CA LEU A 55 22.49 0.62 22.32
C LEU A 55 23.10 -0.27 23.41
N GLY A 56 22.39 -1.33 23.85
CA GLY A 56 22.90 -2.28 24.82
C GLY A 56 24.16 -3.00 24.36
N ILE A 57 24.20 -3.43 23.09
CA ILE A 57 25.40 -4.04 22.47
C ILE A 57 26.55 -3.04 22.45
N VAL A 58 26.30 -1.79 22.03
CA VAL A 58 27.33 -0.75 21.95
C VAL A 58 27.90 -0.44 23.33
N VAL A 59 27.04 -0.29 24.36
CA VAL A 59 27.47 -0.04 25.75
C VAL A 59 28.27 -1.21 26.30
N GLY A 60 27.83 -2.45 26.07
CA GLY A 60 28.56 -3.65 26.49
C GLY A 60 29.97 -3.70 25.90
N LEU A 61 30.09 -3.46 24.59
CA LEU A 61 31.39 -3.40 23.90
C LEU A 61 32.25 -2.22 24.37
N ALA A 62 31.64 -1.08 24.71
CA ALA A 62 32.34 0.09 25.22
C ALA A 62 33.00 -0.16 26.58
N MET A 63 32.40 -1.01 27.43
CA MET A 63 32.96 -1.33 28.75
C MET A 63 34.18 -2.26 28.66
N GLU A 64 34.29 -3.07 27.61
CA GLU A 64 35.45 -3.94 27.36
C GLU A 64 36.58 -3.22 26.60
N MET A 65 36.25 -2.24 25.75
CA MET A 65 37.21 -1.53 24.91
C MET A 65 37.61 -0.18 25.50
N ASP A 66 38.76 -0.14 26.16
CA ASP A 66 39.30 1.04 26.85
C ASP A 66 39.74 2.21 25.94
N SER A 67 39.58 2.16 24.61
CA SER A 67 40.48 2.94 23.73
C SER A 67 39.95 3.77 22.56
N HIS A 68 38.68 3.74 22.13
CA HIS A 68 38.30 4.51 20.92
C HIS A 68 36.89 5.16 20.96
N PRO A 69 36.70 6.29 21.69
CA PRO A 69 35.42 6.99 21.75
C PRO A 69 34.94 7.51 20.39
N LEU A 70 35.87 7.84 19.48
CA LEU A 70 35.54 8.26 18.11
C LEU A 70 34.89 7.14 17.29
N LEU A 71 35.35 5.89 17.46
CA LEU A 71 34.80 4.75 16.74
C LEU A 71 33.38 4.42 17.26
N MET A 72 33.19 4.50 18.58
CA MET A 72 31.87 4.39 19.22
C MET A 72 30.89 5.46 18.71
N ALA A 73 31.31 6.72 18.66
CA ALA A 73 30.49 7.81 18.13
C ALA A 73 30.12 7.60 16.65
N ALA A 74 31.07 7.15 15.83
CA ALA A 74 30.82 6.84 14.42
C ALA A 74 29.81 5.69 14.23
N VAL A 75 29.92 4.64 15.06
CA VAL A 75 28.96 3.51 15.04
C VAL A 75 27.57 3.95 15.44
N LEU A 76 27.43 4.73 16.53
CA LEU A 76 26.13 5.29 16.94
C LEU A 76 25.53 6.19 15.87
N PHE A 77 26.34 7.04 15.26
CA PHE A 77 25.91 7.93 14.18
C PHE A 77 25.47 7.17 12.92
N ALA A 78 26.06 6.01 12.64
CA ALA A 78 25.65 5.15 11.53
C ALA A 78 24.39 4.34 11.84
N ILE A 79 24.23 3.85 13.08
CA ILE A 79 23.08 3.03 13.50
C ILE A 79 21.80 3.89 13.58
N PHE A 80 21.88 5.09 14.15
CA PHE A 80 20.71 5.94 14.38
C PHE A 80 19.84 6.18 13.11
N PRO A 81 20.38 6.66 11.97
CA PRO A 81 19.59 6.86 10.76
C PRO A 81 19.15 5.54 10.11
N SER A 82 19.88 4.44 10.33
CA SER A 82 19.57 3.14 9.74
C SER A 82 18.22 2.59 10.21
N GLY A 83 17.87 2.81 11.48
CA GLY A 83 16.58 2.39 12.04
C GLY A 83 15.40 3.14 11.42
N VAL A 84 15.54 4.46 11.23
CA VAL A 84 14.51 5.30 10.60
C VAL A 84 14.32 4.89 9.12
N LEU A 85 15.41 4.69 8.39
CA LEU A 85 15.38 4.22 7.00
C LEU A 85 14.70 2.85 6.90
N ALA A 86 15.08 1.90 7.76
CA ALA A 86 14.46 0.58 7.80
C ALA A 86 12.94 0.66 8.07
N ALA A 87 12.53 1.50 9.02
CA ALA A 87 11.12 1.72 9.33
C ALA A 87 10.33 2.27 8.14
N MET A 88 10.89 3.23 7.41
CA MET A 88 10.28 3.79 6.22
C MET A 88 10.15 2.75 5.10
N ILE A 89 11.19 1.94 4.89
CA ILE A 89 11.18 0.86 3.88
C ILE A 89 10.12 -0.19 4.24
N VAL A 90 10.08 -0.64 5.49
CA VAL A 90 9.09 -1.63 5.94
C VAL A 90 7.67 -1.07 5.79
N ARG A 91 7.44 0.18 6.21
CA ARG A 91 6.13 0.84 6.05
C ARG A 91 5.69 0.87 4.59
N ASP A 92 6.58 1.23 3.66
CA ASP A 92 6.26 1.30 2.24
C ASP A 92 6.08 -0.10 1.61
N ALA A 93 6.89 -1.08 2.02
CA ALA A 93 6.74 -2.47 1.59
C ALA A 93 5.39 -3.05 2.03
N PHE A 94 4.98 -2.80 3.27
CA PHE A 94 3.65 -3.16 3.76
C PHE A 94 2.58 -2.44 2.96
N LEU A 95 2.72 -1.12 2.77
CA LEU A 95 1.82 -0.27 1.97
C LEU A 95 1.54 -0.92 0.60
N ARG A 96 2.62 -1.29 -0.08
CA ARG A 96 2.56 -1.91 -1.39
C ARG A 96 1.97 -3.31 -1.37
N ALA A 97 2.33 -4.13 -0.39
CA ALA A 97 1.87 -5.51 -0.29
C ALA A 97 0.34 -5.59 -0.12
N TRP A 98 -0.23 -4.73 0.71
CA TRP A 98 -1.69 -4.69 0.89
C TRP A 98 -2.40 -4.09 -0.32
N LEU A 99 -1.84 -3.04 -0.94
CA LEU A 99 -2.41 -2.47 -2.19
C LEU A 99 -2.44 -3.54 -3.28
N ARG A 100 -1.35 -4.30 -3.42
CA ARG A 100 -1.27 -5.44 -4.33
C ARG A 100 -2.34 -6.48 -4.02
N ARG A 101 -2.49 -6.89 -2.75
CA ARG A 101 -3.57 -7.83 -2.35
C ARG A 101 -4.95 -7.29 -2.72
N ARG A 102 -5.18 -6.00 -2.58
CA ARG A 102 -6.46 -5.38 -2.89
C ARG A 102 -6.75 -5.31 -4.39
N ILE A 103 -5.72 -5.05 -5.19
CA ILE A 103 -5.80 -5.10 -6.66
C ILE A 103 -6.06 -6.54 -7.12
N LEU A 104 -5.35 -7.52 -6.57
CA LEU A 104 -5.57 -8.94 -6.86
C LEU A 104 -6.97 -9.41 -6.46
N ASN A 105 -7.52 -8.90 -5.36
CA ASN A 105 -8.91 -9.20 -4.98
C ASN A 105 -9.93 -8.53 -5.91
N ALA A 106 -9.53 -7.54 -6.70
CA ALA A 106 -10.37 -6.87 -7.69
C ALA A 106 -10.31 -7.52 -9.08
N THR A 107 -9.72 -8.71 -9.25
CA THR A 107 -9.76 -9.47 -10.51
C THR A 107 -10.82 -10.56 -10.49
N CYS A 108 -11.45 -10.84 -11.62
CA CYS A 108 -12.41 -11.93 -11.75
C CYS A 108 -11.77 -13.27 -11.35
N GLY A 109 -12.44 -14.06 -10.53
CA GLY A 109 -11.91 -15.37 -10.08
C GLY A 109 -11.89 -16.43 -11.19
N GLY A 110 -12.69 -16.25 -12.25
CA GLY A 110 -12.76 -17.16 -13.39
C GLY A 110 -11.69 -16.87 -14.45
N CYS A 111 -11.62 -15.64 -14.96
CA CYS A 111 -10.74 -15.29 -16.08
C CYS A 111 -9.57 -14.35 -15.72
N GLY A 112 -9.48 -13.88 -14.46
CA GLY A 112 -8.42 -12.94 -14.05
C GLY A 112 -8.60 -11.50 -14.55
N TYR A 113 -9.68 -11.19 -15.29
CA TYR A 113 -9.92 -9.84 -15.79
C TYR A 113 -10.08 -8.83 -14.65
N SER A 114 -9.43 -7.66 -14.77
CA SER A 114 -9.52 -6.59 -13.77
C SER A 114 -10.93 -6.00 -13.73
N LEU A 115 -11.60 -6.11 -12.58
CA LEU A 115 -12.93 -5.55 -12.37
C LEU A 115 -12.89 -4.07 -11.96
N LEU A 116 -11.69 -3.50 -11.83
CA LEU A 116 -11.50 -2.09 -11.48
C LEU A 116 -12.05 -1.18 -12.60
N GLY A 117 -12.90 -0.22 -12.22
CA GLY A 117 -13.49 0.73 -13.16
C GLY A 117 -14.73 0.24 -13.89
N LEU A 118 -15.23 -0.97 -13.62
CA LEU A 118 -16.54 -1.40 -14.08
C LEU A 118 -17.64 -0.75 -13.23
N SER A 119 -18.73 -0.33 -13.87
CA SER A 119 -19.93 0.10 -13.16
C SER A 119 -20.60 -1.10 -12.51
N ALA A 120 -20.80 -1.05 -11.19
CA ALA A 120 -21.53 -2.08 -10.50
C ALA A 120 -23.04 -1.91 -10.74
N SER A 121 -23.74 -3.04 -10.95
CA SER A 121 -25.19 -3.06 -11.01
C SER A 121 -25.74 -3.40 -9.62
N MET A 122 -26.79 -2.70 -9.21
CA MET A 122 -27.45 -2.95 -7.94
C MET A 122 -28.47 -4.07 -8.14
N SER A 123 -28.20 -5.24 -7.54
CA SER A 123 -29.12 -6.38 -7.49
C SER A 123 -29.84 -6.38 -6.14
N GLN A 124 -30.97 -7.09 -6.04
CA GLN A 124 -31.72 -7.27 -4.80
C GLN A 124 -30.87 -7.94 -3.69
N ALA A 125 -29.88 -8.76 -4.09
CA ALA A 125 -28.97 -9.45 -3.18
C ALA A 125 -27.73 -8.61 -2.80
N GLY A 126 -27.53 -7.43 -3.39
CA GLY A 126 -26.36 -6.57 -3.15
C GLY A 126 -25.72 -6.05 -4.43
N LEU A 127 -24.49 -5.53 -4.30
CA LEU A 127 -23.75 -4.98 -5.43
C LEU A 127 -23.00 -6.10 -6.18
N ILE A 128 -23.46 -6.41 -7.39
CA ILE A 128 -22.90 -7.47 -8.24
C ILE A 128 -22.16 -6.84 -9.42
N LEU A 129 -20.92 -7.30 -9.64
CA LEU A 129 -20.15 -6.97 -10.84
C LEU A 129 -20.15 -8.16 -11.78
N ARG A 130 -20.65 -7.94 -13.01
CA ARG A 130 -20.60 -8.95 -14.07
C ARG A 130 -19.32 -8.76 -14.87
N CYS A 131 -18.51 -9.80 -14.98
CA CYS A 131 -17.29 -9.75 -15.77
C CYS A 131 -17.65 -9.67 -17.28
N PRO A 132 -17.08 -8.73 -18.05
CA PRO A 132 -17.38 -8.62 -19.47
C PRO A 132 -16.81 -9.79 -20.30
N GLU A 133 -15.70 -10.39 -19.84
CA GLU A 133 -15.03 -11.47 -20.58
C GLU A 133 -15.72 -12.82 -20.41
N CYS A 134 -16.05 -13.20 -19.16
CA CYS A 134 -16.59 -14.54 -18.85
C CYS A 134 -18.05 -14.54 -18.40
N GLY A 135 -18.68 -13.37 -18.23
CA GLY A 135 -20.06 -13.25 -17.73
C GLY A 135 -20.23 -13.58 -16.25
N GLY A 136 -19.17 -13.98 -15.55
CA GLY A 136 -19.20 -14.40 -14.15
C GLY A 136 -19.59 -13.26 -13.21
N GLU A 137 -20.46 -13.56 -12.25
CA GLU A 137 -20.92 -12.63 -11.23
C GLU A 137 -19.94 -12.61 -10.05
N ASN A 138 -19.54 -11.42 -9.65
CA ASN A 138 -18.61 -11.19 -8.55
C ASN A 138 -19.30 -10.31 -7.51
N GLU A 139 -19.58 -10.88 -6.34
CA GLU A 139 -20.15 -10.14 -5.22
C GLU A 139 -19.05 -9.33 -4.53
N LEU A 140 -19.23 -8.01 -4.46
CA LEU A 140 -18.22 -7.10 -3.94
C LEU A 140 -18.00 -7.26 -2.43
N ALA A 141 -19.06 -7.59 -1.69
CA ALA A 141 -19.02 -7.78 -0.25
C ALA A 141 -18.07 -8.93 0.13
N GLN A 142 -18.15 -10.06 -0.58
CA GLN A 142 -17.28 -11.23 -0.33
C GLN A 142 -15.79 -10.91 -0.56
N ARG A 143 -15.48 -9.90 -1.37
CA ARG A 143 -14.12 -9.50 -1.72
C ARG A 143 -13.57 -8.35 -0.86
N GLY A 144 -14.36 -7.84 0.09
CA GLY A 144 -13.97 -6.71 0.94
C GLY A 144 -13.78 -5.39 0.17
N LEU A 145 -14.49 -5.25 -0.95
CA LEU A 145 -14.48 -4.06 -1.79
C LEU A 145 -15.76 -3.26 -1.54
N THR A 146 -15.60 -1.95 -1.38
CA THR A 146 -16.74 -1.03 -1.17
C THR A 146 -17.19 -0.39 -2.48
N VAL A 147 -18.46 0.02 -2.55
CA VAL A 147 -19.03 0.71 -3.72
C VAL A 147 -18.22 1.96 -4.08
N ALA A 148 -17.75 2.69 -3.06
CA ALA A 148 -16.95 3.89 -3.25
C ALA A 148 -15.62 3.60 -3.96
N GLU A 149 -15.01 2.43 -3.71
CA GLU A 149 -13.72 2.06 -4.29
C GLU A 149 -13.84 1.66 -5.76
N VAL A 150 -14.91 0.95 -6.13
CA VAL A 150 -15.19 0.56 -7.51
C VAL A 150 -15.73 1.76 -8.31
N GLY A 151 -16.68 2.49 -7.72
CA GLY A 151 -17.34 3.63 -8.32
C GLY A 151 -16.41 4.82 -8.55
N ALA A 152 -15.41 5.04 -7.68
CA ALA A 152 -14.41 6.10 -7.86
C ALA A 152 -13.63 5.97 -9.18
N LEU A 153 -13.51 4.74 -9.72
CA LEU A 153 -12.84 4.49 -11.00
C LEU A 153 -13.83 4.46 -12.17
N ALA A 154 -15.08 4.02 -11.95
CA ALA A 154 -16.09 3.88 -13.00
C ALA A 154 -16.64 5.23 -13.53
N MET A 155 -16.81 6.25 -12.68
CA MET A 155 -17.53 7.48 -13.04
C MET A 155 -16.92 8.34 -14.17
N ARG A 156 -15.68 8.09 -14.63
CA ARG A 156 -15.04 8.92 -15.68
C ARG A 156 -14.86 8.25 -17.02
N ARG A 157 -15.01 6.92 -17.13
CA ARG A 157 -14.94 6.24 -18.44
C ARG A 157 -16.10 6.67 -19.32
N SER A 158 -17.29 6.76 -18.75
CA SER A 158 -18.50 7.28 -19.41
C SER A 158 -18.40 8.74 -19.85
N ALA A 159 -17.59 9.57 -19.19
CA ALA A 159 -17.40 10.97 -19.58
C ALA A 159 -16.41 11.14 -20.74
N HIS A 160 -15.53 10.16 -20.99
CA HIS A 160 -14.52 10.25 -22.05
C HIS A 160 -14.93 9.53 -23.34
N GLU A 161 -15.98 8.70 -23.29
CA GLU A 161 -16.47 7.89 -24.41
C GLU A 161 -17.69 8.51 -25.13
N GLN A 162 -18.05 9.75 -24.81
CA GLN A 162 -18.94 10.54 -25.66
C GLN A 162 -18.16 11.00 -26.89
N PRO A 163 -18.45 10.47 -28.10
CA PRO A 163 -17.77 10.92 -29.30
C PRO A 163 -18.07 12.41 -29.53
N PRO A 164 -17.10 13.22 -30.00
CA PRO A 164 -17.39 14.56 -30.46
C PRO A 164 -18.42 14.45 -31.61
N SER A 165 -19.48 15.24 -31.49
CA SER A 165 -20.53 15.35 -32.51
C SER A 165 -20.06 16.18 -33.70
#